data_AF-A0A3B8W3F1-F1
#
_entry.id   AF-A0A3B8W3F1-F1
#
_cell.length_a   1.000
_cell.length_b   1.000
_cell.length_c   1.000
_cell.angle_alpha   90.00
_cell.angle_beta   90.00
_cell.angle_gamma   90.00
#
_symmetry.space_group_name_H-M   'P 1'
#
loop_
_entity.id
_entity.type
_entity.pdbx_description
1 polymer ?
#
loop_
_entity_poly.entity_id
_entity_poly.type
_entity_poly.pdbx_seq_one_letter_code
_entity_poly.pdbx_strand_id
1 'polypeptide(L)'
;MKLRVLILILMLLSACSKPTQQESNSASHAVDSVELDETIDTDSEIDEELALYSGQFEWYPEGGAEGGGSLSLEYRGNREFSFSLSTSLNECSASLEGTLYADRSQHAFYQSDECFLHFNFLLGNTIEIIEDSCREHPNECGFEGDYVRKN
;
A
#
# COMPACT_ATOMS: atom_id res chain seq x y z
N MET A 1 -52.32 -22.11 7.99
CA MET A 1 -52.11 -22.19 6.53
C MET A 1 -50.59 -22.23 6.33
N LYS A 2 -49.97 -23.39 6.06
CA LYS A 2 -49.54 -23.87 4.71
C LYS A 2 -48.93 -22.71 3.91
N LEU A 3 -47.64 -22.70 3.53
CA LEU A 3 -46.94 -23.73 2.78
C LEU A 3 -45.41 -23.47 2.80
N ARG A 4 -44.62 -24.54 2.92
CA ARG A 4 -43.16 -24.59 2.75
C ARG A 4 -42.79 -24.51 1.27
N VAL A 5 -41.70 -23.84 0.90
CA VAL A 5 -40.87 -24.26 -0.25
C VAL A 5 -39.40 -24.02 0.08
N LEU A 6 -38.71 -25.12 0.36
CA LEU A 6 -37.27 -25.31 0.43
C LEU A 6 -36.86 -25.83 -0.95
N ILE A 7 -35.89 -25.20 -1.63
CA ILE A 7 -35.23 -25.81 -2.79
C ILE A 7 -33.72 -25.65 -2.60
N LEU A 8 -33.10 -26.74 -2.14
CA LEU A 8 -31.70 -27.07 -2.41
C LEU A 8 -31.59 -27.51 -3.87
N ILE A 9 -30.55 -27.05 -4.57
CA ILE A 9 -30.02 -27.73 -5.75
C ILE A 9 -28.55 -28.00 -5.49
N LEU A 10 -28.25 -29.28 -5.24
CA LEU A 10 -26.93 -29.87 -5.11
C LEU A 10 -26.98 -31.14 -5.96
N MET A 11 -26.23 -31.20 -7.07
CA MET A 11 -26.03 -32.36 -7.98
C MET A 11 -25.19 -31.83 -9.18
N LEU A 12 -24.12 -32.43 -9.72
CA LEU A 12 -23.51 -33.76 -9.68
C LEU A 12 -22.07 -33.63 -10.25
N LEU A 13 -21.05 -34.21 -9.60
CA LEU A 13 -20.29 -35.39 -10.04
C LEU A 13 -19.92 -35.46 -11.54
N SER A 14 -18.62 -35.33 -11.81
CA SER A 14 -17.95 -36.10 -12.86
C SER A 14 -16.56 -36.54 -12.37
N ALA A 15 -16.56 -37.67 -11.67
CA ALA A 15 -15.41 -38.55 -11.57
C ALA A 15 -15.53 -39.60 -12.70
N CYS A 16 -14.49 -39.71 -13.52
CA CYS A 16 -14.14 -40.88 -14.36
C CYS A 16 -12.79 -40.51 -15.03
N SER A 17 -11.75 -41.32 -15.19
CA SER A 17 -11.30 -42.64 -14.73
C SER A 17 -9.85 -42.74 -15.28
N LYS A 18 -8.87 -43.20 -14.51
CA LYS A 18 -7.63 -43.82 -15.06
C LYS A 18 -8.01 -45.22 -15.61
N PRO A 19 -7.35 -45.81 -16.63
CA PRO A 19 -5.91 -46.16 -16.64
C PRO A 19 -5.22 -45.96 -18.02
N THR A 20 -3.89 -45.98 -18.14
CA THR A 20 -3.13 -47.19 -18.50
C THR A 20 -1.63 -46.85 -18.54
N GLN A 21 -0.81 -47.70 -17.90
CA GLN A 21 0.64 -47.78 -18.06
C GLN A 21 0.98 -48.24 -19.49
N GLN A 22 2.00 -47.62 -20.11
CA GLN A 22 2.81 -48.31 -21.12
C GLN A 22 4.28 -47.91 -20.96
N GLU A 23 5.13 -48.93 -20.91
CA GLU A 23 6.58 -48.90 -20.64
C GLU A 23 7.43 -48.27 -21.76
N SER A 24 8.56 -47.72 -21.31
CA SER A 24 9.92 -47.73 -21.89
C SER A 24 10.12 -47.48 -23.39
N ASN A 25 10.82 -46.39 -23.73
CA ASN A 25 12.21 -46.51 -24.21
C ASN A 25 12.93 -45.15 -24.32
N SER A 26 14.21 -45.21 -23.97
CA SER A 26 15.23 -44.16 -23.92
C SER A 26 15.35 -43.30 -25.18
N ALA A 27 15.50 -41.98 -24.99
CA ALA A 27 16.45 -41.17 -25.74
C ALA A 27 16.71 -39.85 -25.01
N SER A 28 17.99 -39.61 -24.76
CA SER A 28 18.61 -38.36 -24.33
C SER A 28 18.01 -37.11 -24.97
N HIS A 29 17.57 -36.15 -24.14
CA HIS A 29 17.93 -34.75 -24.31
C HIS A 29 17.88 -34.07 -22.94
N ALA A 30 19.06 -33.68 -22.45
CA ALA A 30 19.16 -32.66 -21.43
C ALA A 30 18.47 -31.41 -21.96
N VAL A 31 17.31 -31.08 -21.39
CA VAL A 31 16.75 -29.74 -21.46
C VAL A 31 16.86 -29.22 -20.05
N ASP A 32 17.95 -28.52 -19.82
CA ASP A 32 18.17 -27.62 -18.72
C ASP A 32 17.09 -26.53 -18.82
N SER A 33 15.90 -26.82 -18.29
CA SER A 33 14.90 -25.80 -18.03
C SER A 33 15.24 -25.21 -16.66
N VAL A 34 16.20 -24.29 -16.69
CA VAL A 34 16.31 -23.21 -15.71
C VAL A 34 14.93 -22.57 -15.62
N GLU A 35 14.20 -22.86 -14.54
CA GLU A 35 13.07 -22.03 -14.15
C GLU A 35 13.65 -20.65 -13.87
N LEU A 36 13.48 -19.75 -14.83
CA LEU A 36 13.95 -18.39 -14.76
C LEU A 36 13.22 -17.70 -13.60
N ASP A 37 13.97 -17.48 -12.54
CA ASP A 37 13.61 -16.79 -11.32
C ASP A 37 13.39 -15.29 -11.60
N GLU A 38 12.32 -14.96 -12.35
CA GLU A 38 11.98 -13.57 -12.74
C GLU A 38 11.31 -12.77 -11.59
N THR A 39 11.19 -13.33 -10.40
CA THR A 39 10.56 -12.63 -9.26
C THR A 39 11.54 -11.85 -8.39
N ILE A 40 12.85 -12.11 -8.46
CA ILE A 40 13.82 -11.55 -7.50
C ILE A 40 14.29 -10.13 -7.86
N ASP A 41 14.33 -9.73 -9.15
CA ASP A 41 14.81 -8.39 -9.51
C ASP A 41 13.76 -7.29 -9.26
N THR A 42 12.46 -7.61 -9.38
CA THR A 42 11.41 -6.57 -9.34
C THR A 42 11.18 -5.94 -7.96
N ASP A 43 11.40 -6.67 -6.87
CA ASP A 43 11.25 -6.10 -5.52
C ASP A 43 12.44 -5.19 -5.15
N SER A 44 13.64 -5.48 -5.67
CA SER A 44 14.81 -4.61 -5.47
C SER A 44 14.64 -3.27 -6.18
N GLU A 45 14.14 -3.28 -7.42
CA GLU A 45 13.88 -2.05 -8.19
C GLU A 45 12.81 -1.17 -7.51
N ILE A 46 11.73 -1.78 -7.00
CA ILE A 46 10.68 -1.07 -6.27
C ILE A 46 11.24 -0.45 -4.98
N ASP A 47 12.07 -1.18 -4.24
CA ASP A 47 12.70 -0.69 -3.01
C ASP A 47 13.62 0.51 -3.29
N GLU A 48 14.37 0.48 -4.40
CA GLU A 48 15.19 1.61 -4.84
C GLU A 48 14.35 2.85 -5.20
N GLU A 49 13.25 2.67 -5.92
CA GLU A 49 12.33 3.77 -6.25
C GLU A 49 11.67 4.37 -5.00
N LEU A 50 11.19 3.53 -4.09
CA LEU A 50 10.57 3.96 -2.84
C LEU A 50 11.55 4.72 -1.95
N ALA A 51 12.82 4.29 -1.88
CA ALA A 51 13.83 4.96 -1.09
C ALA A 51 13.99 6.45 -1.47
N LEU A 52 13.72 6.81 -2.74
CA LEU A 52 13.77 8.19 -3.24
C LEU A 52 12.77 9.12 -2.56
N TYR A 53 11.73 8.60 -1.90
CA TYR A 53 10.73 9.39 -1.16
C TYR A 53 11.15 9.71 0.28
N SER A 54 12.29 9.22 0.77
CA SER A 54 12.82 9.62 2.08
C SER A 54 13.16 11.13 2.08
N GLY A 55 12.69 11.89 3.06
CA GLY A 55 12.98 13.32 3.12
C GLY A 55 11.97 14.11 3.93
N GLN A 56 12.06 15.43 3.81
CA GLN A 56 11.16 16.38 4.43
C GLN A 56 10.23 16.99 3.37
N PHE A 57 8.95 17.13 3.71
CA PHE A 57 7.92 17.67 2.85
C PHE A 57 7.07 18.65 3.65
N GLU A 58 6.56 19.68 2.98
CA GLU A 58 5.74 20.72 3.59
C GLU A 58 4.46 20.91 2.76
N TRP A 59 3.34 21.07 3.46
CA TRP A 59 2.06 21.46 2.88
C TRP A 59 1.70 22.85 3.41
N TYR A 60 1.09 23.68 2.57
CA TYR A 60 0.64 25.02 2.93
C TYR A 60 -0.84 25.17 2.56
N PRO A 61 -1.67 25.76 3.43
CA PRO A 61 -3.08 25.93 3.16
C PRO A 61 -3.31 26.94 2.05
N GLU A 62 -4.30 26.67 1.21
CA GLU A 62 -4.74 27.63 0.19
C GLU A 62 -5.45 28.84 0.83
N GLY A 63 -5.45 29.98 0.13
CA GLY A 63 -6.30 31.12 0.48
C GLY A 63 -5.82 31.98 1.67
N GLY A 64 -4.58 31.80 2.14
CA GLY A 64 -3.95 32.71 3.10
C GLY A 64 -4.23 32.43 4.57
N ALA A 65 -4.68 31.22 4.92
CA ALA A 65 -4.66 30.75 6.30
C ALA A 65 -3.20 30.69 6.80
N GLU A 66 -2.99 30.99 8.09
CA GLU A 66 -1.67 30.88 8.70
C GLU A 66 -1.39 29.44 9.12
N GLY A 67 -0.22 28.94 8.76
CA GLY A 67 0.24 27.61 9.15
C GLY A 67 0.49 26.68 7.97
N GLY A 68 0.32 25.38 8.20
CA GLY A 68 0.59 24.31 7.24
C GLY A 68 0.89 22.98 7.92
N GLY A 69 1.53 22.10 7.17
CA GLY A 69 1.90 20.76 7.61
C GLY A 69 3.35 20.45 7.27
N SER A 70 3.95 19.56 8.07
CA SER A 70 5.28 19.01 7.82
C SER A 70 5.22 17.49 7.91
N LEU A 71 5.82 16.82 6.93
CA LEU A 71 5.99 15.38 6.85
C LEU A 71 7.47 15.04 6.74
N SER A 72 7.94 14.15 7.60
CA SER A 72 9.25 13.51 7.51
C SER A 72 9.04 12.04 7.18
N LEU A 73 9.71 11.54 6.14
CA LEU A 73 9.75 10.12 5.78
C LEU A 73 11.18 9.60 5.80
N GLU A 74 11.36 8.40 6.36
CA GLU A 74 12.61 7.66 6.30
C GLU A 74 12.34 6.22 5.90
N TYR A 75 12.85 5.83 4.74
CA TYR A 75 12.74 4.47 4.23
C TYR A 75 13.56 3.49 5.07
N ARG A 76 12.96 2.34 5.42
CA ARG A 76 13.55 1.30 6.28
C ARG A 76 13.84 -0.01 5.54
N GLY A 77 13.56 -0.06 4.23
CA GLY A 77 13.64 -1.29 3.43
C GLY A 77 12.33 -2.10 3.48
N ASN A 78 12.17 -3.06 2.57
CA ASN A 78 11.00 -3.93 2.50
C ASN A 78 9.67 -3.15 2.38
N ARG A 79 9.68 -2.04 1.64
CA ARG A 79 8.54 -1.12 1.45
C ARG A 79 8.03 -0.48 2.75
N GLU A 80 8.85 -0.40 3.78
CA GLU A 80 8.52 0.21 5.06
C GLU A 80 9.11 1.62 5.17
N PHE A 81 8.33 2.57 5.70
CA PHE A 81 8.84 3.89 6.11
C PHE A 81 8.46 4.17 7.56
N SER A 82 9.38 4.76 8.32
CA SER A 82 9.01 5.51 9.51
C SER A 82 8.63 6.93 9.11
N PHE A 83 7.55 7.47 9.69
CA PHE A 83 7.09 8.81 9.42
C PHE A 83 6.85 9.62 10.69
N SER A 84 6.98 10.95 10.56
CA SER A 84 6.52 11.93 11.54
C SER A 84 5.77 13.02 10.78
N LEU A 85 4.54 13.28 11.18
CA LEU A 85 3.59 14.17 10.51
C LEU A 85 3.08 15.17 11.53
N SER A 86 3.01 16.43 11.14
CA SER A 86 2.48 17.48 12.01
C SER A 86 1.74 18.52 11.19
N THR A 87 0.72 19.11 11.81
CA THR A 87 -0.01 20.24 11.25
C THR A 87 -0.18 21.31 12.31
N SER A 88 -0.15 22.55 11.86
CA SER A 88 -0.50 23.71 12.66
C SER A 88 -1.30 24.63 11.75
N LEU A 89 -2.58 24.83 12.02
CA LEU A 89 -3.47 25.68 11.24
C LEU A 89 -4.21 26.60 12.21
N ASN A 90 -3.99 27.91 12.07
CA ASN A 90 -4.54 28.90 13.01
C ASN A 90 -4.18 28.55 14.48
N GLU A 91 -5.17 28.34 15.35
CA GLU A 91 -5.00 27.98 16.76
C GLU A 91 -4.96 26.46 17.02
N CYS A 92 -4.99 25.65 15.96
CA CYS A 92 -5.06 24.21 16.04
C CYS A 92 -3.68 23.61 15.71
N SER A 93 -3.23 22.63 16.50
CA SER A 93 -2.06 21.79 16.17
C SER A 93 -2.30 20.31 16.43
N ALA A 94 -1.71 19.46 15.59
CA ALA A 94 -1.74 18.02 15.72
C ALA A 94 -0.41 17.40 15.26
N SER A 95 -0.11 16.21 15.74
CA SER A 95 1.08 15.46 15.32
C SER A 95 0.83 13.96 15.44
N LEU A 96 1.41 13.21 14.51
CA LEU A 96 1.28 11.78 14.39
C LEU A 96 2.61 11.17 13.92
N GLU A 97 3.02 10.10 14.58
CA GLU A 97 4.21 9.33 14.19
C GLU A 97 3.85 7.87 14.05
N GLY A 98 4.54 7.17 13.16
CA GLY A 98 4.30 5.76 12.97
C GLY A 98 5.11 5.13 11.87
N THR A 99 4.64 3.95 11.46
CA THR A 99 5.18 3.20 10.34
C THR A 99 4.10 3.06 9.28
N LEU A 100 4.45 3.39 8.05
CA LEU A 100 3.59 3.16 6.89
C LEU A 100 4.22 2.11 5.97
N TYR A 101 3.36 1.37 5.27
CA TYR A 101 3.76 0.29 4.38
C TYR A 101 3.33 0.62 2.96
N ALA A 102 4.29 0.65 2.04
CA ALA A 102 4.05 0.88 0.64
C ALA A 102 3.68 -0.40 -0.10
N ASP A 103 2.78 -0.27 -1.07
CA ASP A 103 2.51 -1.31 -2.06
C ASP A 103 3.50 -1.21 -3.24
N ARG A 104 3.24 -1.99 -4.31
CA ARG A 104 4.09 -2.00 -5.52
C ARG A 104 3.75 -0.87 -6.51
N SER A 105 2.82 0.01 -6.15
CA SER A 105 2.18 0.99 -7.04
C SER A 105 2.23 2.43 -6.49
N GLN A 106 3.29 2.77 -5.74
CA GLN A 106 3.52 4.13 -5.22
C GLN A 106 2.43 4.62 -4.25
N HIS A 107 1.70 3.69 -3.61
CA HIS A 107 0.81 4.00 -2.52
C HIS A 107 1.36 3.46 -1.22
N ALA A 108 1.09 4.13 -0.11
CA ALA A 108 1.43 3.62 1.20
C ALA A 108 0.37 3.95 2.25
N PHE A 109 0.30 3.12 3.29
CA PHE A 109 -0.81 3.17 4.23
C PHE A 109 -0.31 3.15 5.67
N TYR A 110 -0.92 4.00 6.49
CA TYR A 110 -0.86 3.92 7.95
C TYR A 110 -2.26 3.60 8.47
N GLN A 111 -2.33 2.70 9.45
CA GLN A 111 -3.58 2.33 10.09
C GLN A 111 -3.40 2.10 11.59
N SER A 112 -4.26 2.73 12.37
CA SER A 112 -4.48 2.50 13.80
C SER A 112 -5.96 2.18 14.04
N ASP A 113 -6.35 2.00 15.31
CA ASP A 113 -7.76 1.82 15.68
C ASP A 113 -8.59 3.11 15.46
N GLU A 114 -7.94 4.28 15.43
CA GLU A 114 -8.60 5.59 15.39
C GLU A 114 -8.23 6.42 14.15
N CYS A 115 -7.28 5.95 13.32
CA CYS A 115 -6.79 6.68 12.16
C CYS A 115 -6.44 5.78 10.98
N PHE A 116 -6.82 6.19 9.77
CA PHE A 116 -6.36 5.62 8.52
C PHE A 116 -5.87 6.74 7.59
N LEU A 117 -4.61 6.67 7.20
CA LEU A 117 -3.97 7.61 6.28
C LEU A 117 -3.50 6.87 5.04
N HIS A 118 -3.82 7.44 3.87
CA HIS A 118 -3.33 6.98 2.58
C HIS A 118 -2.35 8.02 2.03
N PHE A 119 -1.14 7.58 1.74
CA PHE A 119 -0.07 8.36 1.13
C PHE A 119 0.05 7.97 -0.36
N ASN A 120 -0.18 8.93 -1.25
CA ASN A 120 0.02 8.79 -2.68
C ASN A 120 1.36 9.44 -3.05
N PHE A 121 2.33 8.62 -3.43
CA PHE A 121 3.65 9.09 -3.84
C PHE A 121 3.61 9.53 -5.30
N LEU A 122 3.47 10.84 -5.54
CA LEU A 122 3.37 11.37 -6.89
C LEU A 122 4.76 11.59 -7.49
N LEU A 123 4.98 11.06 -8.70
CA LEU A 123 6.18 11.29 -9.51
C LEU A 123 6.38 12.81 -9.71
N GLY A 124 7.25 13.44 -8.91
CA GLY A 124 7.40 14.90 -8.96
C GLY A 124 7.78 15.60 -7.65
N ASN A 125 8.07 14.86 -6.58
CA ASN A 125 8.39 15.35 -5.23
C ASN A 125 7.19 15.76 -4.36
N THR A 126 6.01 15.26 -4.68
CA THR A 126 4.79 15.51 -3.90
C THR A 126 4.27 14.21 -3.31
N ILE A 127 3.77 14.29 -2.08
CA ILE A 127 3.05 13.22 -1.42
C ILE A 127 1.68 13.77 -1.05
N GLU A 128 0.65 13.25 -1.70
CA GLU A 128 -0.73 13.55 -1.32
C GLU A 128 -1.10 12.65 -0.14
N ILE A 129 -1.57 13.24 0.96
CA ILE A 129 -2.13 12.53 2.10
C ILE A 129 -3.64 12.65 2.03
N ILE A 130 -4.33 11.53 2.02
CA ILE A 130 -5.79 11.44 2.10
C ILE A 130 -6.17 10.85 3.45
N GLU A 131 -7.08 11.51 4.14
CA GLU A 131 -7.65 11.05 5.41
C GLU A 131 -9.03 10.45 5.16
N ASP A 132 -9.26 9.23 5.63
CA ASP A 132 -10.61 8.63 5.55
C ASP A 132 -11.34 8.81 6.89
N SER A 133 -10.88 8.07 7.91
CA SER A 133 -11.31 8.23 9.30
C SER A 133 -10.08 8.46 10.15
N CYS A 134 -9.87 9.69 10.62
CA CYS A 134 -8.84 9.99 11.60
C CYS A 134 -9.40 10.83 12.76
N ARG A 135 -9.22 10.32 13.98
CA ARG A 135 -9.62 10.99 15.24
C ARG A 135 -8.43 11.36 16.11
N GLU A 136 -7.23 11.19 15.59
CA GLU A 136 -5.97 11.52 16.26
C GLU A 136 -5.62 13.02 16.16
N HIS A 137 -6.50 13.81 15.53
CA HIS A 137 -6.45 15.27 15.51
C HIS A 137 -7.85 15.87 15.73
N PRO A 138 -7.95 17.14 16.18
CA PRO A 138 -9.21 17.89 16.16
C PRO A 138 -9.72 18.11 14.72
N ASN A 139 -11.03 18.30 14.53
CA ASN A 139 -11.65 18.46 13.19
C ASN A 139 -11.04 19.57 12.30
N GLU A 140 -10.38 20.57 12.87
CA GLU A 140 -9.76 21.69 12.13
C GLU A 140 -8.25 21.51 11.89
N CYS A 141 -7.70 20.34 12.25
CA CYS A 141 -6.29 20.00 12.26
C CYS A 141 -5.96 18.76 11.40
N GLY A 142 -6.74 18.52 10.35
CA GLY A 142 -6.48 17.41 9.44
C GLY A 142 -5.06 17.43 8.91
N PHE A 143 -4.52 16.24 8.67
CA PHE A 143 -3.30 15.95 7.96
C PHE A 143 -3.47 15.89 6.43
N GLU A 144 -4.71 15.97 5.92
CA GLU A 144 -4.99 15.93 4.47
C GLU A 144 -4.29 17.07 3.71
N GLY A 145 -3.66 16.74 2.59
CA GLY A 145 -3.08 17.73 1.69
C GLY A 145 -1.93 17.23 0.82
N ASP A 146 -1.48 18.10 -0.08
CA ASP A 146 -0.33 17.86 -0.97
C ASP A 146 0.97 18.37 -0.32
N TYR A 147 1.77 17.44 0.19
CA TYR A 147 3.05 17.75 0.82
C TYR A 147 4.16 17.75 -0.23
N VAL A 148 4.77 18.92 -0.45
CA VAL A 148 5.81 19.12 -1.45
C VAL A 148 7.18 19.04 -0.78
N ARG A 149 8.13 18.33 -1.39
CA ARG A 149 9.48 18.16 -0.86
C ARG A 149 10.16 19.50 -0.63
N LYS A 150 10.80 19.62 0.52
CA LYS A 150 11.67 20.75 0.86
C LYS A 150 13.02 20.60 0.16
N ASN A 151 13.42 21.65 -0.57
CA ASN A 151 14.74 21.75 -1.23
C ASN A 151 15.89 21.87 -0.23
#